data_AF-A0A8J8PRU2-F1
#
_entry.id   AF-A0A8J8PRU2-F1
#
_cell.length_a   1.000
_cell.length_b   1.000
_cell.length_c   1.000
_cell.angle_alpha   90.00
_cell.angle_beta   90.00
_cell.angle_gamma   90.00
#
_symmetry.space_group_name_H-M   'P 1'
#
loop_
_entity.id
_entity.type
_entity.pdbx_description
1 polymer ?
#
loop_
_entity_poly.entity_id
_entity_poly.type
_entity_poly.pdbx_seq_one_letter_code
_entity_poly.pdbx_strand_id
1 'polypeptide(L)'
;MHTELLLPLLITLSMSAVMFYVIYEVERWKSLRRVLVAMYIEGMMLSMNLGAYIYLVTNNLFYFLIINSAYMIFGLYPLLYIKEIKRKDTLYLVFAIFMVVSEVLMGGLVYTLQTGLPTTFDSAIENLYFVIVMIGEMTFTLILSFRKVDKWLRNYLVALLLLMPWFPQIFPNYSIPIWLSAMIMIGSTILIYDTLYSQRLKGNQETYTTIELIVIFAMMMIGEFYFFLANSLLLFDASMIVGMVWFIFRTLAGPNPIKGNYLRNSNLAFTIIFITFIMEFFMGAVLDFVEGIFSTGISGFESTLSLPWLPPTNAINILWDGIDIVGSVLGSTWFLVMMGIEMGFLAFKKMLEMKVREVRVRMSLMILAYALYTLYIPSFSPLSDKIPYIPYMWSMGIGTLGPVSGSFLIGIIGTYIVYAILSFLFGSRNLCAVTCTAPLMYQGTFYDSLKTYNRTSKLGKKLLTSKMGNMPRVIAIMVSSIVLISAIISYLNSQGVIHFEIFNTDITVLIYFIWFDILWYFLFIATPYLGTFACITTGYCYWGVFNQAVSSIGLFRLKVKDPKVCVNCKTVDCAKACPVGITDMRAWFIRRGEFKSFKCVGIGECVDACPYDNIYFYDVRHWLKEKFDK
;
A
#
# COMPACT_ATOMS: atom_id res chain seq x y z
N MET A 1 21.05 -42.86 -2.79
CA MET A 1 19.85 -42.41 -2.04
C MET A 1 20.12 -41.99 -0.60
N HIS A 2 20.55 -42.85 0.36
CA HIS A 2 20.78 -42.38 1.75
C HIS A 2 22.03 -41.50 1.96
N THR A 3 23.08 -41.67 1.14
CA THR A 3 24.32 -40.87 1.21
C THR A 3 24.21 -39.50 0.56
N GLU A 4 23.35 -39.32 -0.44
CA GLU A 4 23.17 -38.06 -1.20
C GLU A 4 22.44 -36.97 -0.39
N LEU A 5 21.65 -37.36 0.61
CA LEU A 5 20.93 -36.43 1.49
C LEU A 5 21.68 -36.11 2.79
N LEU A 6 22.54 -37.04 3.24
CA LEU A 6 23.20 -36.97 4.54
C LEU A 6 24.35 -35.95 4.56
N LEU A 7 25.15 -35.87 3.48
CA LEU A 7 26.25 -34.91 3.39
C LEU A 7 25.77 -33.45 3.33
N PRO A 8 24.80 -33.06 2.46
CA PRO A 8 24.22 -31.71 2.49
C PRO A 8 23.67 -31.34 3.86
N LEU A 9 22.93 -32.26 4.50
CA LEU A 9 22.34 -32.02 5.82
C LEU A 9 23.41 -31.80 6.91
N LEU A 10 24.52 -32.55 6.89
CA LEU A 10 25.64 -32.34 7.80
C LEU A 10 26.33 -30.98 7.58
N ILE A 11 26.54 -30.58 6.33
CA ILE A 11 27.09 -29.26 5.99
C ILE A 11 26.18 -28.18 6.57
N THR A 12 24.88 -28.22 6.27
CA THR A 12 23.88 -27.26 6.74
C THR A 12 23.84 -27.18 8.26
N LEU A 13 23.76 -28.32 8.96
CA LEU A 13 23.73 -28.33 10.44
C LEU A 13 25.02 -27.80 11.06
N SER A 14 26.18 -28.17 10.50
CA SER A 14 27.47 -27.68 11.01
C SER A 14 27.59 -26.17 10.84
N MET A 15 27.16 -25.64 9.69
CA MET A 15 27.14 -24.21 9.42
C MET A 15 26.20 -23.48 10.35
N SER A 16 24.95 -23.92 10.52
CA SER A 16 24.01 -23.28 11.44
C SER A 16 24.55 -23.25 12.88
N ALA A 17 25.20 -24.32 13.34
CA ALA A 17 25.78 -24.37 14.67
C ALA A 17 26.91 -23.33 14.86
N VAL A 18 27.79 -23.20 13.87
CA VAL A 18 28.86 -22.18 13.90
C VAL A 18 28.27 -20.78 13.79
N MET A 19 27.28 -20.57 12.92
CA MET A 19 26.60 -19.29 12.77
C MET A 19 25.89 -18.84 14.05
N PHE A 20 25.22 -19.75 14.76
CA PHE A 20 24.64 -19.44 16.07
C PHE A 20 25.71 -19.00 17.08
N TYR A 21 26.89 -19.63 17.09
CA TYR A 21 28.00 -19.20 17.94
C TYR A 21 28.49 -17.79 17.56
N VAL A 22 28.71 -17.54 16.27
CA VAL A 22 29.19 -16.26 15.74
C VAL A 22 28.18 -15.14 16.05
N ILE A 23 26.89 -15.33 15.75
CA ILE A 23 25.80 -14.39 16.06
C ILE A 23 25.78 -14.08 17.57
N TYR A 24 25.92 -15.10 18.42
CA TYR A 24 25.92 -14.91 19.87
C TYR A 24 27.09 -14.03 20.36
N GLU A 25 28.32 -14.24 19.86
CA GLU A 25 29.47 -13.42 20.25
C GLU A 25 29.36 -11.98 19.72
N VAL A 26 28.83 -11.78 18.51
CA VAL A 26 28.59 -10.45 17.92
C VAL A 26 27.49 -9.69 18.68
N GLU A 27 26.37 -10.33 19.00
CA GLU A 27 25.23 -9.73 19.73
C GLU A 27 25.60 -9.31 21.16
N ARG A 28 26.39 -10.15 21.86
CA ARG A 28 26.77 -9.87 23.24
C ARG A 28 27.85 -8.81 23.33
N TRP A 29 28.69 -8.66 22.31
CA TRP A 29 29.81 -7.72 22.23
C TRP A 29 30.56 -7.60 23.57
N LYS A 30 31.00 -8.73 24.15
CA LYS A 30 31.70 -8.69 25.45
C LYS A 30 33.10 -8.09 25.33
N SER A 31 33.78 -8.33 24.21
CA SER A 31 35.07 -7.73 23.91
C SER A 31 35.28 -7.61 22.40
N LEU A 32 36.06 -6.62 21.98
CA LEU A 32 36.38 -6.41 20.56
C LEU A 32 37.06 -7.66 19.95
N ARG A 33 37.98 -8.29 20.70
CA ARG A 33 38.68 -9.49 20.23
C ARG A 33 37.72 -10.64 19.94
N ARG A 34 36.69 -10.85 20.77
CA ARG A 34 35.69 -11.91 20.54
C ARG A 34 34.90 -11.68 19.25
N VAL A 35 34.54 -10.43 18.98
CA VAL A 35 33.84 -10.06 17.74
C VAL A 35 34.75 -10.23 16.53
N LEU A 36 36.03 -9.86 16.62
CA LEU A 36 37.00 -10.11 15.54
C LEU A 36 37.26 -11.60 15.30
N VAL A 37 37.27 -12.42 16.37
CA VAL A 37 37.33 -13.89 16.24
C VAL A 37 36.07 -14.40 15.53
N ALA A 38 34.89 -13.90 15.90
CA ALA A 38 33.63 -14.28 15.26
C ALA A 38 33.63 -13.94 13.76
N MET A 39 34.04 -12.73 13.38
CA MET A 39 34.22 -12.30 11.98
C MET A 39 35.24 -13.16 11.22
N TYR A 40 36.33 -13.57 11.90
CA TYR A 40 37.34 -14.45 11.32
C TYR A 40 36.78 -15.85 11.06
N ILE A 41 36.02 -16.42 12.00
CA ILE A 41 35.35 -17.71 11.84
C ILE A 41 34.34 -17.66 10.70
N GLU A 42 33.55 -16.59 10.62
CA GLU A 42 32.58 -16.39 9.55
C GLU A 42 33.25 -16.32 8.16
N GLY A 43 34.34 -15.57 8.00
CA GLY A 43 35.03 -15.57 6.72
C GLY A 43 35.81 -16.86 6.42
N MET A 44 36.19 -17.64 7.44
CA MET A 44 36.67 -19.01 7.23
C MET A 44 35.56 -19.87 6.62
N MET A 45 34.32 -19.78 7.14
CA MET A 45 33.18 -20.49 6.56
C MET A 45 32.92 -20.05 5.11
N LEU A 46 32.92 -18.74 4.85
CA LEU A 46 32.74 -18.20 3.50
C LEU A 46 33.80 -18.73 2.52
N SER A 47 35.07 -18.69 2.91
CA SER A 47 36.19 -19.18 2.07
C SER A 47 36.18 -20.70 1.88
N MET A 48 35.74 -21.46 2.90
CA MET A 48 35.54 -22.90 2.78
C MET A 48 34.43 -23.25 1.81
N ASN A 49 33.27 -22.58 1.89
CA ASN A 49 32.16 -22.82 0.96
C ASN A 49 32.52 -22.44 -0.47
N LEU A 50 33.14 -21.27 -0.66
CA LEU A 50 33.59 -20.81 -1.97
C LEU A 50 34.66 -21.75 -2.56
N GLY A 51 35.67 -22.10 -1.76
CA GLY A 51 36.73 -23.01 -2.17
C GLY A 51 36.20 -24.39 -2.55
N ALA A 52 35.30 -24.95 -1.73
CA ALA A 52 34.68 -26.24 -1.98
C ALA A 52 33.80 -26.21 -3.24
N TYR A 53 33.04 -25.13 -3.44
CA TYR A 53 32.23 -24.94 -4.63
C TYR A 53 33.10 -24.91 -5.90
N ILE A 54 34.16 -24.09 -5.91
CA ILE A 54 35.07 -24.00 -7.05
C ILE A 54 35.77 -25.33 -7.32
N TYR A 55 36.13 -26.08 -6.27
CA TYR A 55 36.70 -27.42 -6.41
C TYR A 55 35.75 -28.35 -7.15
N LEU A 56 34.47 -28.39 -6.79
CA LEU A 56 33.49 -29.25 -7.45
C LEU A 56 33.25 -28.87 -8.92
N VAL A 57 33.25 -27.56 -9.23
CA VAL A 57 33.02 -27.10 -10.61
C VAL A 57 34.25 -27.32 -11.50
N THR A 58 35.46 -27.07 -10.98
CA THR A 58 36.70 -27.09 -11.77
C THR A 58 37.48 -28.40 -11.65
N ASN A 59 37.14 -29.26 -10.70
CA ASN A 59 37.90 -30.45 -10.29
C ASN A 59 39.38 -30.17 -9.98
N ASN A 60 39.71 -28.95 -9.55
CA ASN A 60 41.09 -28.53 -9.30
C ASN A 60 41.31 -28.16 -7.82
N LEU A 61 42.12 -28.98 -7.14
CA LEU A 61 42.49 -28.82 -5.74
C LEU A 61 43.23 -27.49 -5.47
N PHE A 62 43.92 -26.93 -6.47
CA PHE A 62 44.72 -25.72 -6.34
C PHE A 62 43.89 -24.51 -5.89
N TYR A 63 42.71 -24.31 -6.50
CA TYR A 63 41.83 -23.19 -6.14
C TYR A 63 41.30 -23.31 -4.72
N PHE A 64 40.93 -24.52 -4.30
CA PHE A 64 40.52 -24.81 -2.93
C PHE A 64 41.62 -24.45 -1.93
N LEU A 65 42.84 -24.92 -2.16
CA LEU A 65 43.96 -24.68 -1.25
C LEU A 65 44.35 -23.21 -1.19
N ILE A 66 44.39 -22.51 -2.33
CA ILE A 66 44.77 -21.09 -2.36
C ILE A 66 43.75 -20.20 -1.66
N ILE A 67 42.45 -20.38 -1.95
CA ILE A 67 41.42 -19.52 -1.37
C ILE A 67 41.39 -19.65 0.15
N ASN A 68 41.41 -20.88 0.66
CA ASN A 68 41.42 -21.14 2.10
C ASN A 68 42.73 -20.68 2.77
N SER A 69 43.90 -20.96 2.17
CA SER A 69 45.19 -20.54 2.73
C SER A 69 45.36 -19.02 2.72
N ALA A 70 44.91 -18.36 1.64
CA ALA A 70 44.93 -16.90 1.55
C ALA A 70 44.05 -16.28 2.62
N TYR A 71 42.82 -16.78 2.82
CA TYR A 71 41.95 -16.27 3.88
C TYR A 71 42.52 -16.53 5.28
N MET A 72 43.11 -17.70 5.55
CA MET A 72 43.78 -17.95 6.84
C MET A 72 44.88 -16.92 7.13
N ILE A 73 45.67 -16.53 6.14
CA ILE A 73 46.78 -15.57 6.32
C ILE A 73 46.24 -14.14 6.43
N PHE A 74 45.40 -13.70 5.48
CA PHE A 74 44.92 -12.31 5.43
C PHE A 74 43.80 -12.03 6.44
N GLY A 75 42.97 -13.03 6.76
CA GLY A 75 41.91 -12.94 7.77
C GLY A 75 42.42 -12.78 9.19
N LEU A 76 43.65 -13.24 9.49
CA LEU A 76 44.29 -12.99 10.79
C LEU A 76 44.76 -11.54 10.98
N TYR A 77 44.95 -10.79 9.88
CA TYR A 77 45.45 -9.42 9.95
C TYR A 77 44.54 -8.49 10.78
N PRO A 78 43.21 -8.43 10.56
CA PRO A 78 42.29 -7.69 11.43
C PRO A 78 42.43 -8.03 12.92
N LEU A 79 42.62 -9.31 13.25
CA LEU A 79 42.69 -9.80 14.64
C LEU A 79 43.97 -9.34 15.37
N LEU A 80 45.07 -9.22 14.63
CA LEU A 80 46.39 -8.86 15.17
C LEU A 80 46.61 -7.35 15.24
N TYR A 81 46.08 -6.58 14.27
CA TYR A 81 46.41 -5.16 14.11
C TYR A 81 45.30 -4.18 14.53
N ILE A 82 44.02 -4.59 14.54
CA ILE A 82 42.93 -3.69 14.93
C ILE A 82 42.83 -3.63 16.46
N LYS A 83 43.22 -2.50 17.03
CA LYS A 83 43.13 -2.25 18.48
C LYS A 83 41.80 -1.63 18.91
N GLU A 84 41.19 -0.80 18.05
CA GLU A 84 39.91 -0.14 18.31
C GLU A 84 39.10 0.03 17.02
N ILE A 85 37.77 -0.10 17.12
CA ILE A 85 36.83 0.16 16.01
C ILE A 85 36.01 1.40 16.34
N LYS A 86 36.13 2.44 15.49
CA LYS A 86 35.48 3.74 15.69
C LYS A 86 33.95 3.70 15.51
N ARG A 87 33.41 2.79 14.69
CA ARG A 87 31.98 2.73 14.38
C ARG A 87 31.46 1.29 14.41
N LYS A 88 30.53 1.00 15.33
CA LYS A 88 29.97 -0.35 15.51
C LYS A 88 29.05 -0.75 14.36
N ASP A 89 28.27 0.19 13.83
CA ASP A 89 27.30 -0.06 12.76
C ASP A 89 27.95 -0.60 11.48
N THR A 90 29.11 -0.07 11.09
CA THR A 90 29.82 -0.57 9.91
C THR A 90 30.27 -2.01 10.08
N LEU A 91 30.65 -2.40 11.31
CA LEU A 91 31.02 -3.79 11.56
C LEU A 91 29.79 -4.72 11.51
N TYR A 92 28.66 -4.30 12.10
CA TYR A 92 27.41 -5.07 11.99
C TYR A 92 26.93 -5.21 10.56
N LEU A 93 27.15 -4.21 9.71
CA LEU A 93 26.82 -4.30 8.28
C LEU A 93 27.74 -5.29 7.55
N VAL A 94 29.05 -5.22 7.77
CA VAL A 94 30.01 -6.16 7.16
C VAL A 94 29.71 -7.59 7.63
N PHE A 95 29.43 -7.76 8.92
CA PHE A 95 28.97 -9.02 9.49
C PHE A 95 27.73 -9.55 8.76
N ALA A 96 26.65 -8.75 8.69
CA ALA A 96 25.42 -9.17 8.03
C ALA A 96 25.64 -9.55 6.54
N ILE A 97 26.50 -8.83 5.82
CA ILE A 97 26.84 -9.15 4.43
C ILE A 97 27.62 -10.46 4.34
N PHE A 98 28.62 -10.66 5.18
CA PHE A 98 29.44 -11.89 5.17
C PHE A 98 28.60 -13.11 5.49
N MET A 99 27.68 -12.97 6.44
CA MET A 99 26.76 -14.01 6.82
C MET A 99 25.90 -14.47 5.64
N VAL A 100 25.19 -13.52 5.03
CA VAL A 100 24.27 -13.83 3.92
C VAL A 100 25.02 -14.35 2.70
N VAL A 101 26.20 -13.79 2.38
CA VAL A 101 27.03 -14.30 1.28
C VAL A 101 27.54 -15.72 1.55
N SER A 102 27.92 -16.02 2.79
CA SER A 102 28.33 -17.37 3.20
C SER A 102 27.20 -18.38 3.02
N GLU A 103 25.98 -17.98 3.32
CA GLU A 103 24.77 -18.79 3.16
C GLU A 103 24.41 -19.03 1.69
N VAL A 104 24.49 -18.00 0.83
CA VAL A 104 24.31 -18.15 -0.63
C VAL A 104 25.35 -19.12 -1.19
N LEU A 105 26.62 -19.00 -0.78
CA LEU A 105 27.67 -19.92 -1.22
C LEU A 105 27.46 -21.35 -0.73
N MET A 106 26.93 -21.53 0.49
CA MET A 106 26.52 -22.85 0.98
C MET A 106 25.40 -23.42 0.11
N GLY A 107 24.36 -22.64 -0.18
CA GLY A 107 23.27 -23.08 -1.03
C GLY A 107 23.75 -23.51 -2.42
N GLY A 108 24.64 -22.70 -3.03
CA GLY A 108 25.29 -23.06 -4.30
C GLY A 108 26.17 -24.31 -4.24
N LEU A 109 26.91 -24.49 -3.14
CA LEU A 109 27.70 -25.71 -2.88
C LEU A 109 26.78 -26.95 -2.80
N VAL A 110 25.70 -26.85 -2.01
CA VAL A 110 24.74 -27.94 -1.84
C VAL A 110 24.04 -28.27 -3.16
N TYR A 111 23.63 -27.26 -3.93
CA TYR A 111 23.04 -27.45 -5.24
C TYR A 111 23.99 -28.21 -6.18
N THR A 112 25.26 -27.81 -6.21
CA THR A 112 26.29 -28.45 -7.06
C THR A 112 26.56 -29.89 -6.62
N LEU A 113 26.57 -30.16 -5.30
CA LEU A 113 26.70 -31.52 -4.76
C LEU A 113 25.53 -32.44 -5.14
N GLN A 114 24.32 -31.90 -5.24
CA GLN A 114 23.12 -32.67 -5.54
C GLN A 114 22.92 -32.91 -7.03
N THR A 115 23.21 -31.91 -7.86
CA THR A 115 22.92 -31.94 -9.30
C THR A 115 24.14 -32.25 -10.15
N GLY A 116 25.35 -32.04 -9.62
CA GLY A 116 26.59 -32.12 -10.39
C GLY A 116 26.78 -30.96 -11.38
N LEU A 117 25.88 -29.98 -11.41
CA LEU A 117 25.92 -28.84 -12.32
C LEU A 117 26.39 -27.57 -11.59
N PRO A 118 27.05 -26.63 -12.28
CA PRO A 118 27.37 -25.32 -11.71
C PRO A 118 26.10 -24.59 -11.25
N THR A 119 26.18 -23.93 -10.10
CA THR A 119 25.05 -23.16 -9.56
C THR A 119 24.89 -21.84 -10.31
N THR A 120 23.65 -21.45 -10.57
CA THR A 120 23.29 -20.05 -10.84
C THR A 120 23.05 -19.33 -9.52
N PHE A 121 22.81 -18.01 -9.58
CA PHE A 121 22.43 -17.22 -8.41
C PHE A 121 21.10 -17.70 -7.83
N ASP A 122 20.10 -17.88 -8.70
CA ASP A 122 18.76 -18.34 -8.32
C ASP A 122 18.83 -19.73 -7.67
N SER A 123 19.52 -20.70 -8.28
CA SER A 123 19.63 -22.06 -7.72
C SER A 123 20.40 -22.13 -6.39
N ALA A 124 21.22 -21.11 -6.08
CA ALA A 124 21.91 -21.02 -4.81
C ALA A 124 20.99 -20.59 -3.66
N ILE A 125 19.90 -19.87 -3.97
CA ILE A 125 18.98 -19.26 -3.00
C ILE A 125 17.68 -20.07 -2.91
N GLU A 126 17.17 -20.53 -4.05
CA GLU A 126 15.91 -21.27 -4.21
C GLU A 126 15.99 -22.75 -3.76
N ASN A 127 16.85 -23.06 -2.80
CA ASN A 127 16.94 -24.42 -2.26
C ASN A 127 16.47 -24.48 -0.80
N LEU A 128 15.94 -25.65 -0.43
CA LEU A 128 15.39 -25.88 0.90
C LEU A 128 16.43 -25.66 2.01
N TYR A 129 17.71 -25.93 1.75
CA TYR A 129 18.78 -25.80 2.74
C TYR A 129 19.07 -24.34 3.08
N PHE A 130 19.12 -23.47 2.07
CA PHE A 130 19.21 -22.02 2.26
C PHE A 130 18.04 -21.52 3.09
N VAL A 131 16.80 -21.84 2.72
CA VAL A 131 15.62 -21.34 3.44
C VAL A 131 15.57 -21.82 4.90
N ILE A 132 15.95 -23.07 5.17
CA ILE A 132 16.01 -23.59 6.55
C ILE A 132 17.06 -22.85 7.38
N VAL A 133 18.24 -22.61 6.84
CA VAL A 133 19.32 -21.89 7.54
C VAL A 133 18.91 -20.45 7.79
N MET A 134 18.40 -19.76 6.78
CA MET A 134 17.91 -18.39 6.86
C MET A 134 16.90 -18.24 7.98
N ILE A 135 15.86 -19.08 7.99
CA ILE A 135 14.82 -19.04 9.04
C ILE A 135 15.43 -19.31 10.40
N GLY A 136 16.33 -20.30 10.50
CA GLY A 136 17.01 -20.66 11.74
C GLY A 136 17.83 -19.50 12.31
N GLU A 137 18.66 -18.87 11.48
CA GLU A 137 19.55 -17.77 11.85
C GLU A 137 18.79 -16.50 12.19
N MET A 138 17.79 -16.14 11.38
CA MET A 138 16.95 -14.99 11.65
C MET A 138 16.14 -15.17 12.94
N THR A 139 15.56 -16.35 13.15
CA THR A 139 14.81 -16.68 14.37
C THR A 139 15.71 -16.62 15.59
N PHE A 140 16.89 -17.23 15.51
CA PHE A 140 17.86 -17.22 16.60
C PHE A 140 18.35 -15.80 16.94
N THR A 141 18.68 -15.01 15.92
CA THR A 141 19.13 -13.61 16.06
C THR A 141 18.07 -12.75 16.74
N LEU A 142 16.80 -12.94 16.35
CA LEU A 142 15.66 -12.24 16.93
C LEU A 142 15.41 -12.66 18.39
N ILE A 143 15.50 -13.96 18.70
CA ILE A 143 15.33 -14.48 20.07
C ILE A 143 16.41 -13.92 21.00
N LEU A 144 17.68 -13.91 20.57
CA LEU A 144 18.78 -13.36 21.36
C LEU A 144 18.58 -11.86 21.66
N SER A 145 18.17 -11.11 20.64
CA SER A 145 18.03 -9.66 20.72
C SER A 145 16.65 -9.20 21.23
N PHE A 146 15.73 -10.12 21.51
CA PHE A 146 14.31 -9.86 21.75
C PHE A 146 14.02 -8.85 22.87
N ARG A 147 14.89 -8.82 23.89
CA ARG A 147 14.79 -7.91 25.05
C ARG A 147 15.45 -6.55 24.81
N LYS A 148 16.40 -6.45 23.88
CA LYS A 148 17.12 -5.21 23.56
C LYS A 148 16.40 -4.40 22.49
N VAL A 149 15.74 -5.08 21.55
CA VAL A 149 15.07 -4.45 20.41
C VAL A 149 13.77 -3.79 20.86
N ASP A 150 13.54 -2.57 20.38
CA ASP A 150 12.30 -1.82 20.60
C ASP A 150 11.08 -2.62 20.12
N LYS A 151 9.94 -2.46 20.81
CA LYS A 151 8.69 -3.17 20.47
C LYS A 151 8.31 -3.04 18.98
N TRP A 152 8.51 -1.88 18.39
CA TRP A 152 8.12 -1.57 17.02
C TRP A 152 9.05 -2.23 16.00
N LEU A 153 10.37 -2.04 16.16
CA LEU A 153 11.37 -2.74 15.35
C LEU A 153 11.21 -4.26 15.45
N ARG A 154 10.92 -4.78 16.65
CA ARG A 154 10.67 -6.21 16.82
C ARG A 154 9.48 -6.71 15.99
N ASN A 155 8.39 -5.94 15.96
CA ASN A 155 7.24 -6.28 15.13
C ASN A 155 7.57 -6.24 13.63
N TYR A 156 8.38 -5.28 13.20
CA TYR A 156 8.87 -5.18 11.83
C TYR A 156 9.76 -6.36 11.43
N LEU A 157 10.65 -6.79 12.34
CA LEU A 157 11.48 -7.98 12.13
C LEU A 157 10.62 -9.24 12.06
N VAL A 158 9.64 -9.42 12.96
CA VAL A 158 8.71 -10.56 12.90
C VAL A 158 7.96 -10.59 11.57
N ALA A 159 7.47 -9.44 11.10
CA ALA A 159 6.81 -9.35 9.80
C ALA A 159 7.71 -9.83 8.65
N LEU A 160 8.96 -9.36 8.60
CA LEU A 160 9.92 -9.75 7.58
C LEU A 160 10.30 -11.24 7.68
N LEU A 161 10.52 -11.75 8.90
CA LEU A 161 10.78 -13.18 9.16
C LEU A 161 9.64 -14.07 8.68
N LEU A 162 8.39 -13.64 8.83
CA LEU A 162 7.24 -14.39 8.36
C LEU A 162 7.11 -14.34 6.84
N LEU A 163 7.53 -13.26 6.17
CA LEU A 163 7.40 -13.11 4.72
C LEU A 163 8.45 -13.91 3.94
N MET A 164 9.69 -13.96 4.43
CA MET A 164 10.83 -14.54 3.71
C MET A 164 10.75 -16.04 3.34
N PRO A 165 10.07 -16.93 4.07
CA PRO A 165 10.03 -18.36 3.73
C PRO A 165 9.31 -18.73 2.43
N TRP A 166 8.51 -17.83 1.87
CA TRP A 166 7.52 -18.16 0.84
C TRP A 166 8.10 -18.06 -0.58
N PHE A 167 9.10 -18.88 -0.88
CA PHE A 167 9.67 -19.00 -2.23
C PHE A 167 8.74 -19.81 -3.15
N PRO A 168 8.28 -19.27 -4.29
CA PRO A 168 7.43 -20.01 -5.24
C PRO A 168 8.02 -21.35 -5.67
N GLN A 169 9.33 -21.42 -5.88
CA GLN A 169 10.04 -22.58 -6.42
C GLN A 169 10.15 -23.77 -5.46
N ILE A 170 10.07 -23.53 -4.15
CA ILE A 170 10.20 -24.60 -3.13
C ILE A 170 8.90 -25.40 -3.02
N PHE A 171 7.77 -24.80 -3.35
CA PHE A 171 6.47 -25.44 -3.24
C PHE A 171 6.04 -26.06 -4.58
N PRO A 172 5.41 -27.25 -4.57
CA PRO A 172 4.87 -27.85 -5.80
C PRO A 172 3.79 -27.00 -6.49
N ASN A 173 3.15 -26.11 -5.74
CA ASN A 173 2.16 -25.16 -6.24
C ASN A 173 2.56 -23.75 -5.78
N TYR A 174 2.91 -22.89 -6.74
CA TYR A 174 3.34 -21.52 -6.50
C TYR A 174 2.22 -20.61 -5.99
N SER A 175 0.94 -20.97 -6.16
CA SER A 175 -0.18 -20.13 -5.70
C SER A 175 -0.20 -19.98 -4.18
N ILE A 176 0.12 -21.05 -3.44
CA ILE A 176 0.11 -21.06 -1.96
C ILE A 176 1.12 -20.07 -1.36
N PRO A 177 2.43 -20.12 -1.71
CA PRO A 177 3.39 -19.17 -1.17
C PRO A 177 3.05 -17.72 -1.52
N ILE A 178 2.53 -17.45 -2.72
CA ILE A 178 2.11 -16.09 -3.12
C ILE A 178 0.91 -15.60 -2.31
N TRP A 179 -0.09 -16.44 -2.10
CA TRP A 179 -1.23 -16.08 -1.26
C TRP A 179 -0.81 -15.77 0.18
N LEU A 180 0.15 -16.52 0.72
CA LEU A 180 0.70 -16.29 2.05
C LEU A 180 1.56 -15.03 2.09
N SER A 181 2.38 -14.77 1.07
CA SER A 181 3.17 -13.55 0.98
C SER A 181 2.27 -12.32 0.91
N ALA A 182 1.17 -12.38 0.15
CA ALA A 182 0.17 -11.30 0.07
C ALA A 182 -0.52 -11.04 1.41
N MET A 183 -0.99 -12.09 2.09
CA MET A 183 -1.64 -11.96 3.41
C MET A 183 -0.70 -11.35 4.46
N ILE A 184 0.58 -11.78 4.46
CA ILE A 184 1.59 -11.26 5.38
C ILE A 184 1.94 -9.82 5.04
N MET A 185 2.05 -9.48 3.76
CA MET A 185 2.27 -8.10 3.31
C MET A 185 1.13 -7.20 3.79
N ILE A 186 -0.14 -7.54 3.54
CA ILE A 186 -1.31 -6.75 4.00
C ILE A 186 -1.26 -6.57 5.53
N GLY A 187 -1.04 -7.66 6.28
CA GLY A 187 -0.90 -7.61 7.73
C GLY A 187 0.25 -6.70 8.20
N SER A 188 1.35 -6.70 7.46
CA SER A 188 2.53 -5.88 7.73
C SER A 188 2.30 -4.42 7.42
N THR A 189 1.62 -4.08 6.33
CA THR A 189 1.23 -2.70 6.00
C THR A 189 0.29 -2.12 7.04
N ILE A 190 -0.72 -2.90 7.46
CA ILE A 190 -1.59 -2.54 8.59
C ILE A 190 -0.77 -2.24 9.86
N LEU A 191 0.19 -3.11 10.18
CA LEU A 191 1.05 -2.96 11.34
C LEU A 191 1.91 -1.69 11.24
N ILE A 192 2.46 -1.40 10.06
CA ILE A 192 3.24 -0.21 9.76
C ILE A 192 2.41 1.05 9.97
N TYR A 193 1.22 1.12 9.36
CA TYR A 193 0.36 2.31 9.47
C TYR A 193 -0.17 2.51 10.88
N ASP A 194 -0.49 1.44 11.61
CA ASP A 194 -0.87 1.51 13.02
C ASP A 194 0.28 2.00 13.90
N THR A 195 1.51 1.55 13.61
CA THR A 195 2.72 2.01 14.30
C THR A 195 2.94 3.50 14.07
N LEU A 196 2.89 3.97 12.82
CA LEU A 196 3.00 5.39 12.49
C LEU A 196 1.88 6.22 13.11
N TYR A 197 0.64 5.73 13.12
CA TYR A 197 -0.50 6.42 13.74
C TYR A 197 -0.35 6.52 15.26
N SER A 198 0.10 5.46 15.94
CA SER A 198 0.30 5.48 17.39
C SER A 198 1.46 6.42 17.79
N GLN A 199 2.47 6.55 16.93
CA GLN A 199 3.63 7.43 17.16
C GLN A 199 3.45 8.86 16.66
N ARG A 200 2.48 9.16 15.80
CA ARG A 200 1.55 10.26 16.05
C ARG A 200 2.14 11.60 16.50
N LEU A 201 2.00 11.77 17.81
CA LEU A 201 2.27 12.99 18.55
C LEU A 201 3.74 13.13 18.95
N LYS A 202 4.58 12.10 18.73
CA LYS A 202 6.01 12.12 19.03
C LYS A 202 6.76 12.96 18.00
N GLY A 203 7.70 13.78 18.47
CA GLY A 203 8.58 14.57 17.60
C GLY A 203 9.49 13.71 16.72
N ASN A 204 9.94 12.55 17.24
CA ASN A 204 10.80 11.59 16.56
C ASN A 204 10.04 10.26 16.41
N GLN A 205 9.74 9.86 15.17
CA GLN A 205 9.08 8.60 14.84
C GLN A 205 10.04 7.70 14.04
N GLU A 206 9.74 6.41 13.99
CA GLU A 206 10.55 5.40 13.28
C GLU A 206 10.27 5.36 11.77
N THR A 207 10.10 6.53 11.16
CA THR A 207 9.69 6.69 9.76
C THR A 207 10.71 6.15 8.77
N TYR A 208 12.01 6.35 8.99
CA TYR A 208 13.03 5.83 8.06
C TYR A 208 13.21 4.32 8.14
N THR A 209 13.16 3.71 9.34
CA THR A 209 13.12 2.25 9.49
C THR A 209 11.92 1.65 8.76
N THR A 210 10.78 2.35 8.84
CA THR A 210 9.55 1.94 8.16
C THR A 210 9.72 2.02 6.63
N ILE A 211 10.30 3.09 6.11
CA ILE A 211 10.59 3.23 4.67
C ILE A 211 11.53 2.12 4.19
N GLU A 212 12.59 1.82 4.92
CA GLU A 212 13.51 0.73 4.55
C GLU A 212 12.78 -0.62 4.42
N LEU A 213 11.90 -0.93 5.36
CA LEU A 213 11.10 -2.16 5.32
C LEU A 213 10.14 -2.18 4.13
N ILE A 214 9.40 -1.09 3.88
CA ILE A 214 8.48 -1.01 2.74
C ILE A 214 9.25 -1.11 1.42
N VAL A 215 10.45 -0.54 1.32
CA VAL A 215 11.30 -0.67 0.11
C VAL A 215 11.69 -2.12 -0.12
N ILE A 216 12.05 -2.87 0.93
CA ILE A 216 12.36 -4.30 0.82
C ILE A 216 11.14 -5.06 0.32
N PHE A 217 9.97 -4.85 0.92
CA PHE A 217 8.74 -5.48 0.47
C PHE A 217 8.41 -5.09 -0.98
N ALA A 218 8.50 -3.82 -1.35
CA ALA A 218 8.28 -3.37 -2.72
C ALA A 218 9.19 -4.09 -3.72
N MET A 219 10.49 -4.22 -3.41
CA MET A 219 11.42 -4.96 -4.26
C MET A 219 11.05 -6.45 -4.39
N MET A 220 10.60 -7.09 -3.30
CA MET A 220 10.10 -8.47 -3.33
C MET A 220 8.86 -8.59 -4.24
N MET A 221 7.88 -7.71 -4.09
CA MET A 221 6.66 -7.75 -4.91
C MET A 221 6.95 -7.46 -6.40
N ILE A 222 7.88 -6.54 -6.70
CA ILE A 222 8.36 -6.31 -8.07
C ILE A 222 9.05 -7.57 -8.61
N GLY A 223 9.82 -8.27 -7.77
CA GLY A 223 10.44 -9.55 -8.12
C GLY A 223 9.43 -10.63 -8.48
N GLU A 224 8.39 -10.81 -7.66
CA GLU A 224 7.29 -11.75 -7.93
C GLU A 224 6.54 -11.39 -9.22
N PHE A 225 6.29 -10.10 -9.46
CA PHE A 225 5.66 -9.64 -10.70
C PHE A 225 6.55 -9.93 -11.93
N TYR A 226 7.84 -9.68 -11.82
CA TYR A 226 8.80 -9.97 -12.90
C TYR A 226 8.89 -11.47 -13.20
N PHE A 227 8.76 -12.33 -12.18
CA PHE A 227 8.67 -13.77 -12.37
C PHE A 227 7.52 -14.18 -13.29
N PHE A 228 6.33 -13.59 -13.14
CA PHE A 228 5.20 -13.89 -14.04
C PHE A 228 5.38 -13.37 -15.48
N LEU A 229 6.17 -12.30 -15.66
CA LEU A 229 6.43 -11.75 -16.99
C LEU A 229 7.55 -12.48 -17.75
N ALA A 230 8.66 -12.77 -17.06
CA ALA A 230 9.90 -13.23 -17.68
C ALA A 230 10.34 -14.63 -17.22
N ASN A 231 9.59 -15.27 -16.31
CA ASN A 231 9.93 -16.56 -15.70
C ASN A 231 11.34 -16.57 -15.07
N SER A 232 11.71 -15.47 -14.40
CA SER A 232 12.99 -15.29 -13.72
C SER A 232 12.78 -14.70 -12.33
N LEU A 233 13.43 -15.31 -11.33
CA LEU A 233 13.33 -14.94 -9.92
C LEU A 233 14.54 -14.13 -9.42
N LEU A 234 15.51 -13.85 -10.29
CA LEU A 234 16.72 -13.07 -9.99
C LEU A 234 16.45 -11.79 -9.15
N LEU A 235 15.41 -11.03 -9.51
CA LEU A 235 15.08 -9.80 -8.80
C LEU A 235 14.48 -10.07 -7.41
N PHE A 236 13.65 -11.11 -7.30
CA PHE A 236 13.10 -11.58 -6.03
C PHE A 236 14.23 -12.04 -5.11
N ASP A 237 15.14 -12.87 -5.61
CA ASP A 237 16.27 -13.41 -4.86
C ASP A 237 17.26 -12.32 -4.40
N ALA A 238 17.53 -11.34 -5.27
CA ALA A 238 18.33 -10.18 -4.89
C ALA A 238 17.65 -9.36 -3.78
N SER A 239 16.33 -9.17 -3.86
CA SER A 239 15.57 -8.46 -2.83
C SER A 239 15.53 -9.21 -1.49
N MET A 240 15.50 -10.54 -1.54
CA MET A 240 15.59 -11.43 -0.38
C MET A 240 16.92 -11.27 0.34
N ILE A 241 18.04 -11.31 -0.39
CA ILE A 241 19.38 -11.06 0.19
C ILE A 241 19.45 -9.68 0.85
N VAL A 242 18.94 -8.64 0.17
CA VAL A 242 18.90 -7.29 0.75
C VAL A 242 18.06 -7.28 2.02
N GLY A 243 16.92 -7.96 2.02
CA GLY A 243 16.07 -8.13 3.19
C GLY A 243 16.77 -8.84 4.35
N MET A 244 17.50 -9.93 4.10
CA MET A 244 18.23 -10.69 5.12
C MET A 244 19.35 -9.87 5.73
N VAL A 245 20.16 -9.20 4.89
CA VAL A 245 21.22 -8.29 5.35
C VAL A 245 20.60 -7.20 6.22
N TRP A 246 19.49 -6.61 5.77
CA TRP A 246 18.78 -5.59 6.54
C TRP A 246 18.25 -6.12 7.88
N PHE A 247 17.64 -7.32 7.89
CA PHE A 247 17.09 -7.95 9.09
C PHE A 247 18.16 -8.11 10.17
N ILE A 248 19.30 -8.71 9.80
CA ILE A 248 20.39 -9.01 10.72
C ILE A 248 21.06 -7.73 11.18
N PHE A 249 21.33 -6.82 10.24
CA PHE A 249 21.89 -5.51 10.55
C PHE A 249 21.01 -4.73 11.54
N ARG A 250 19.69 -4.64 11.30
CA ARG A 250 18.77 -3.89 12.16
C ARG A 250 18.53 -4.58 13.50
N THR A 251 18.60 -5.90 13.56
CA THR A 251 18.51 -6.62 14.84
C THR A 251 19.70 -6.30 15.74
N LEU A 252 20.90 -6.14 15.18
CA LEU A 252 22.14 -5.86 15.92
C LEU A 252 22.37 -4.36 16.19
N ALA A 253 22.17 -3.51 15.19
CA ALA A 253 22.41 -2.07 15.26
C ALA A 253 21.24 -1.29 15.87
N GLY A 254 20.03 -1.86 15.84
CA GLY A 254 18.80 -1.17 16.21
C GLY A 254 18.18 -0.36 15.06
N PRO A 255 17.13 0.43 15.36
CA PRO A 255 16.37 1.14 14.34
C PRO A 255 17.22 2.24 13.68
N ASN A 256 16.77 2.74 12.52
CA ASN A 256 17.48 3.81 11.83
C ASN A 256 17.68 5.03 12.77
N PRO A 257 18.91 5.57 12.90
CA PRO A 257 19.20 6.72 13.76
C PRO A 257 18.52 8.00 13.27
N ILE A 258 18.25 8.11 11.96
CA ILE A 258 17.50 9.22 11.39
C ILE A 258 16.02 9.02 11.73
N LYS A 259 15.48 9.97 12.48
CA LYS A 259 14.05 10.01 12.82
C LYS A 259 13.38 11.15 12.05
N GLY A 260 12.13 10.93 11.66
CA GLY A 260 11.31 11.92 10.95
C GLY A 260 9.88 11.88 11.46
N ASN A 261 9.11 12.94 11.22
CA ASN A 261 7.68 12.98 11.52
C ASN A 261 6.89 13.24 10.24
N TYR A 262 6.06 12.27 9.85
CA TYR A 262 5.30 12.31 8.59
C TYR A 262 4.16 13.33 8.63
N LEU A 263 3.80 13.95 9.75
CA LEU A 263 2.80 15.03 9.78
C LEU A 263 3.43 16.42 9.56
N ARG A 264 4.75 16.52 9.76
CA ARG A 264 5.50 17.78 9.62
C ARG A 264 6.17 17.91 8.26
N ASN A 265 6.60 16.80 7.66
CA ASN A 265 7.30 16.80 6.37
C ASN A 265 6.45 16.14 5.30
N SER A 266 5.95 16.93 4.34
CA SER A 266 5.13 16.45 3.22
C SER A 266 5.85 15.45 2.32
N ASN A 267 7.16 15.63 2.10
CA ASN A 267 7.93 14.73 1.25
C ASN A 267 8.07 13.35 1.91
N LEU A 268 8.28 13.32 3.23
CA LEU A 268 8.35 12.07 3.98
C LEU A 268 7.02 11.31 3.95
N ALA A 269 5.90 12.01 4.14
CA ALA A 269 4.57 11.41 4.02
C ALA A 269 4.30 10.88 2.61
N PHE A 270 4.66 11.66 1.59
CA PHE A 270 4.52 11.26 0.20
C PHE A 270 5.34 10.02 -0.11
N THR A 271 6.61 9.96 0.33
CA THR A 271 7.48 8.79 0.15
C THR A 271 6.88 7.54 0.79
N ILE A 272 6.35 7.63 2.02
CA ILE A 272 5.72 6.47 2.68
C ILE A 272 4.52 5.96 1.88
N ILE A 273 3.61 6.86 1.49
CA ILE A 273 2.40 6.48 0.75
C ILE A 273 2.76 5.96 -0.65
N PHE A 274 3.68 6.61 -1.34
CA PHE A 274 4.07 6.26 -2.70
C PHE A 274 4.76 4.89 -2.78
N ILE A 275 5.70 4.59 -1.88
CA ILE A 275 6.39 3.28 -1.90
C ILE A 275 5.42 2.17 -1.47
N THR A 276 4.53 2.43 -0.50
CA THR A 276 3.49 1.46 -0.12
C THR A 276 2.55 1.18 -1.29
N PHE A 277 2.17 2.22 -2.03
CA PHE A 277 1.34 2.08 -3.21
C PHE A 277 2.04 1.29 -4.33
N ILE A 278 3.34 1.49 -4.55
CA ILE A 278 4.13 0.68 -5.48
C ILE A 278 4.11 -0.79 -5.06
N MET A 279 4.35 -1.08 -3.79
CA MET A 279 4.31 -2.44 -3.25
C MET A 279 2.94 -3.09 -3.45
N GLU A 280 1.85 -2.40 -3.13
CA GLU A 280 0.47 -2.88 -3.32
C GLU A 280 0.11 -3.06 -4.80
N PHE A 281 0.56 -2.15 -5.67
CA PHE A 281 0.35 -2.24 -7.12
C PHE A 281 0.92 -3.55 -7.68
N PHE A 282 2.19 -3.83 -7.39
CA PHE A 282 2.85 -5.03 -7.89
C PHE A 282 2.25 -6.30 -7.28
N MET A 283 1.95 -6.32 -5.98
CA MET A 283 1.31 -7.47 -5.37
C MET A 283 -0.12 -7.70 -5.91
N GLY A 284 -0.86 -6.63 -6.22
CA GLY A 284 -2.19 -6.74 -6.82
C GLY A 284 -2.12 -7.43 -8.18
N ALA A 285 -1.19 -7.00 -9.03
CA ALA A 285 -0.94 -7.62 -10.32
C ALA A 285 -0.47 -9.09 -10.20
N VAL A 286 0.37 -9.40 -9.21
CA VAL A 286 0.80 -10.78 -8.91
C VAL A 286 -0.41 -11.68 -8.58
N LEU A 287 -1.33 -11.21 -7.74
CA LEU A 287 -2.56 -11.97 -7.44
C LEU A 287 -3.45 -12.14 -8.67
N ASP A 288 -3.55 -11.13 -9.55
CA ASP A 288 -4.27 -11.25 -10.81
C ASP A 288 -3.66 -12.29 -11.77
N PHE A 289 -2.33 -12.46 -11.78
CA PHE A 289 -1.70 -13.56 -12.52
C PHE A 289 -2.03 -14.93 -11.91
N VAL A 290 -1.97 -15.06 -10.58
CA VAL A 290 -2.27 -16.33 -9.89
C VAL A 290 -3.71 -16.79 -10.14
N GLU A 291 -4.63 -15.84 -10.21
CA GLU A 291 -6.07 -16.11 -10.41
C GLU A 291 -6.48 -16.10 -11.88
N GLY A 292 -5.52 -15.93 -12.80
CA GLY A 292 -5.72 -16.02 -14.25
C GLY A 292 -6.46 -14.83 -14.87
N ILE A 293 -6.59 -13.71 -14.14
CA ILE A 293 -7.09 -12.45 -14.70
C ILE A 293 -6.07 -11.90 -15.69
N PHE A 294 -4.78 -11.93 -15.31
CA PHE A 294 -3.68 -11.68 -16.22
C PHE A 294 -3.05 -12.99 -16.69
N SER A 295 -2.75 -13.06 -17.98
CA SER A 295 -2.09 -14.23 -18.57
C SER A 295 -0.57 -14.09 -18.45
N THR A 296 0.12 -15.18 -18.10
CA THR A 296 1.57 -15.15 -17.87
C THR A 296 2.39 -14.92 -19.14
N GLY A 297 3.61 -14.42 -18.98
CA GLY A 297 4.48 -13.99 -20.07
C GLY A 297 4.12 -12.59 -20.59
N ILE A 298 5.09 -11.92 -21.22
CA ILE A 298 4.90 -10.55 -21.75
C ILE A 298 3.71 -10.48 -22.73
N SER A 299 3.65 -11.40 -23.71
CA SER A 299 2.55 -11.41 -24.69
C SER A 299 1.20 -11.78 -24.07
N GLY A 300 1.20 -12.62 -23.04
CA GLY A 300 0.00 -12.95 -22.28
C GLY A 300 -0.51 -11.72 -21.54
N PHE A 301 0.38 -11.04 -20.83
CA PHE A 301 0.05 -9.84 -20.05
C PHE A 301 -0.52 -8.74 -20.94
N GLU A 302 0.17 -8.42 -22.06
CA GLU A 302 -0.29 -7.45 -23.07
C GLU A 302 -1.70 -7.77 -23.60
N SER A 303 -2.02 -9.05 -23.80
CA SER A 303 -3.34 -9.46 -24.32
C SER A 303 -4.48 -9.36 -23.30
N THR A 304 -4.15 -9.21 -22.01
CA THR A 304 -5.12 -9.14 -20.90
C THR A 304 -5.32 -7.74 -20.33
N LEU A 305 -4.66 -6.73 -20.90
CA LEU A 305 -4.85 -5.34 -20.51
C LEU A 305 -6.24 -4.81 -20.94
N SER A 306 -6.67 -3.75 -20.27
CA SER A 306 -8.03 -3.19 -20.42
C SER A 306 -8.16 -2.35 -21.69
N LEU A 307 -7.09 -1.70 -22.14
CA LEU A 307 -7.06 -0.94 -23.38
C LEU A 307 -6.31 -1.72 -24.47
N PRO A 308 -6.49 -1.36 -25.76
CA PRO A 308 -5.74 -1.99 -26.84
C PRO A 308 -4.25 -1.64 -26.80
N TRP A 309 -3.40 -2.68 -26.80
CA TRP A 309 -1.95 -2.54 -26.89
C TRP A 309 -1.51 -1.97 -28.23
N LEU A 310 -0.64 -0.96 -28.22
CA LEU A 310 -0.10 -0.33 -29.41
C LEU A 310 1.37 -0.72 -29.61
N PRO A 311 1.85 -0.89 -30.86
CA PRO A 311 3.26 -1.16 -31.08
C PRO A 311 4.10 0.06 -30.64
N PRO A 312 5.24 -0.13 -29.95
CA PRO A 312 6.05 0.95 -29.36
C PRO A 312 6.88 1.70 -30.41
N THR A 313 6.22 2.23 -31.44
CA THR A 313 6.84 2.94 -32.56
C THR A 313 7.09 4.41 -32.27
N ASN A 314 6.29 5.01 -31.39
CA ASN A 314 6.34 6.44 -31.06
C ASN A 314 6.15 6.66 -29.55
N ALA A 315 6.60 7.81 -29.04
CA ALA A 315 6.45 8.17 -27.63
C ALA A 315 5.00 8.22 -27.14
N ILE A 316 4.04 8.51 -28.02
CA ILE A 316 2.60 8.53 -27.70
C ILE A 316 2.10 7.11 -27.41
N ASN A 317 2.53 6.11 -28.19
CA ASN A 317 2.13 4.72 -27.98
C ASN A 317 2.70 4.20 -26.67
N ILE A 318 4.00 4.46 -26.40
CA ILE A 318 4.64 4.10 -25.13
C ILE A 318 3.90 4.73 -23.93
N LEU A 319 3.47 5.99 -24.07
CA LEU A 319 2.69 6.65 -23.01
C LEU A 319 1.31 6.03 -22.84
N TRP A 320 0.64 5.68 -23.93
CA TRP A 320 -0.66 4.99 -23.92
C TRP A 320 -0.57 3.63 -23.24
N ASP A 321 0.40 2.81 -23.65
CA ASP A 321 0.63 1.47 -23.11
C ASP A 321 1.03 1.55 -21.61
N GLY A 322 1.80 2.57 -21.22
CA GLY A 322 2.11 2.81 -19.82
C GLY A 322 0.88 3.22 -18.99
N ILE A 323 -0.03 4.02 -19.56
CA ILE A 323 -1.32 4.37 -18.94
C ILE A 323 -2.18 3.11 -18.79
N ASP A 324 -2.21 2.25 -19.80
CA ASP A 324 -2.98 1.02 -19.79
C ASP A 324 -2.49 0.02 -18.73
N ILE A 325 -1.18 -0.23 -18.65
CA ILE A 325 -0.60 -1.09 -17.62
C ILE A 325 -0.99 -0.58 -16.23
N VAL A 326 -0.83 0.73 -15.98
CA VAL A 326 -1.12 1.30 -14.67
C VAL A 326 -2.61 1.24 -14.35
N GLY A 327 -3.48 1.64 -15.27
CA GLY A 327 -4.92 1.63 -15.03
C GLY A 327 -5.51 0.23 -14.92
N SER A 328 -5.01 -0.73 -15.70
CA SER A 328 -5.49 -2.12 -15.68
C SER A 328 -5.22 -2.81 -14.35
N VAL A 329 -4.04 -2.58 -13.75
CA VAL A 329 -3.72 -3.11 -12.42
C VAL A 329 -4.49 -2.36 -11.33
N LEU A 330 -4.60 -1.03 -11.42
CA LEU A 330 -5.30 -0.24 -10.39
C LEU A 330 -6.82 -0.44 -10.38
N GLY A 331 -7.41 -0.77 -11.53
CA GLY A 331 -8.81 -1.16 -11.68
C GLY A 331 -9.06 -2.65 -11.44
N SER A 332 -8.03 -3.46 -11.16
CA SER A 332 -8.16 -4.90 -11.05
C SER A 332 -8.87 -5.34 -9.77
N THR A 333 -9.45 -6.55 -9.81
CA THR A 333 -10.20 -7.09 -8.68
C THR A 333 -9.30 -7.29 -7.47
N TRP A 334 -8.13 -7.92 -7.63
CA TRP A 334 -7.30 -8.28 -6.48
C TRP A 334 -6.59 -7.08 -5.87
N PHE A 335 -6.20 -6.10 -6.68
CA PHE A 335 -5.72 -4.83 -6.17
C PHE A 335 -6.77 -4.14 -5.28
N LEU A 336 -8.03 -4.07 -5.75
CA LEU A 336 -9.13 -3.49 -4.97
C LEU A 336 -9.47 -4.29 -3.70
N VAL A 337 -9.37 -5.62 -3.74
CA VAL A 337 -9.56 -6.49 -2.57
C VAL A 337 -8.51 -6.21 -1.51
N MET A 338 -7.23 -6.19 -1.88
CA MET A 338 -6.13 -5.92 -0.93
C MET A 338 -6.25 -4.55 -0.29
N MET A 339 -6.43 -3.51 -1.12
CA MET A 339 -6.68 -2.15 -0.65
C MET A 339 -7.90 -2.08 0.27
N GLY A 340 -8.96 -2.82 -0.06
CA GLY A 340 -10.17 -2.91 0.74
C GLY A 340 -9.95 -3.51 2.12
N ILE A 341 -9.20 -4.61 2.22
CA ILE A 341 -8.88 -5.28 3.49
C ILE A 341 -8.04 -4.35 4.36
N GLU A 342 -7.00 -3.76 3.80
CA GLU A 342 -6.10 -2.87 4.53
C GLU A 342 -6.83 -1.62 5.03
N MET A 343 -7.39 -0.83 4.10
CA MET A 343 -8.05 0.43 4.44
C MET A 343 -9.29 0.19 5.30
N GLY A 344 -10.00 -0.93 5.06
CA GLY A 344 -11.11 -1.39 5.87
C GLY A 344 -10.72 -1.67 7.31
N PHE A 345 -9.59 -2.33 7.54
CA PHE A 345 -9.09 -2.58 8.89
C PHE A 345 -8.67 -1.28 9.60
N LEU A 346 -7.99 -0.37 8.91
CA LEU A 346 -7.63 0.94 9.46
C LEU A 346 -8.87 1.78 9.78
N ALA A 347 -9.91 1.73 8.93
CA ALA A 347 -11.19 2.38 9.17
C ALA A 347 -11.93 1.74 10.34
N PHE A 348 -11.90 0.41 10.47
CA PHE A 348 -12.47 -0.31 11.61
C PHE A 348 -11.81 0.11 12.93
N LYS A 349 -10.47 0.20 12.98
CA LYS A 349 -9.77 0.72 14.16
C LYS A 349 -10.20 2.14 14.52
N LYS A 350 -10.31 3.05 13.55
CA LYS A 350 -10.81 4.41 13.80
C LYS A 350 -12.25 4.40 14.29
N MET A 351 -13.11 3.53 13.73
CA MET A 351 -14.50 3.39 14.13
C MET A 351 -14.67 3.06 15.63
N LEU A 352 -13.72 2.29 16.21
CA LEU A 352 -13.68 2.00 17.64
C LEU A 352 -13.33 3.23 18.50
N GLU A 353 -12.61 4.21 17.94
CA GLU A 353 -12.26 5.47 18.62
C GLU A 353 -13.41 6.50 18.61
N MET A 354 -14.40 6.34 17.74
CA MET A 354 -15.52 7.29 17.58
C MET A 354 -16.48 7.23 18.77
N LYS A 355 -16.85 8.40 19.30
CA LYS A 355 -17.77 8.55 20.45
C LYS A 355 -19.23 8.53 20.02
N VAL A 356 -19.54 9.13 18.86
CA VAL A 356 -20.91 9.30 18.39
C VAL A 356 -21.40 8.06 17.64
N ARG A 357 -22.46 7.43 18.16
CA ARG A 357 -23.05 6.20 17.59
C ARG A 357 -23.43 6.34 16.11
N GLU A 358 -24.02 7.47 15.73
CA GLU A 358 -24.41 7.70 14.35
C GLU A 358 -23.21 7.70 13.37
N VAL A 359 -22.08 8.27 13.80
CA VAL A 359 -20.86 8.29 12.98
C VAL A 359 -20.24 6.89 12.90
N ARG A 360 -20.32 6.11 14.00
CA ARG A 360 -19.90 4.72 14.04
C ARG A 360 -20.69 3.84 13.05
N VAL A 361 -22.02 3.94 13.07
CA VAL A 361 -22.90 3.20 12.14
C VAL A 361 -22.59 3.56 10.69
N ARG A 362 -22.37 4.85 10.39
CA ARG A 362 -21.96 5.29 9.05
C ARG A 362 -20.64 4.64 8.61
N MET A 363 -19.64 4.58 9.48
CA MET A 363 -18.37 3.92 9.14
C MET A 363 -18.56 2.43 8.88
N SER A 364 -19.40 1.74 9.64
CA SER A 364 -19.77 0.35 9.35
C SER A 364 -20.43 0.22 7.97
N LEU A 365 -21.38 1.10 7.65
CA LEU A 365 -22.04 1.11 6.34
C LEU A 365 -21.06 1.40 5.20
N MET A 366 -20.06 2.26 5.42
CA MET A 366 -19.01 2.56 4.44
C MET A 366 -18.14 1.34 4.14
N ILE A 367 -17.68 0.62 5.18
CA ILE A 367 -16.90 -0.61 5.01
C ILE A 367 -17.72 -1.67 4.26
N LEU A 368 -18.99 -1.84 4.65
CA LEU A 368 -19.90 -2.78 4.01
C LEU A 368 -20.23 -2.37 2.57
N ALA A 369 -20.38 -1.07 2.29
CA ALA A 369 -20.61 -0.57 0.95
C ALA A 369 -19.42 -0.84 0.02
N TYR A 370 -18.18 -0.66 0.49
CA TYR A 370 -17.00 -1.03 -0.29
C TYR A 370 -16.97 -2.54 -0.58
N ALA A 371 -17.12 -3.36 0.47
CA ALA A 371 -17.11 -4.82 0.32
C ALA A 371 -18.19 -5.33 -0.64
N LEU A 372 -19.40 -4.75 -0.60
CA LEU A 372 -20.49 -5.18 -1.47
C LEU A 372 -20.43 -4.55 -2.86
N TYR A 373 -20.38 -3.22 -2.97
CA TYR A 373 -20.54 -2.52 -4.25
C TYR A 373 -19.25 -2.40 -5.06
N THR A 374 -18.08 -2.55 -4.43
CA THR A 374 -16.78 -2.46 -5.12
C THR A 374 -16.19 -3.83 -5.38
N LEU A 375 -16.37 -4.79 -4.46
CA LEU A 375 -15.74 -6.12 -4.56
C LEU A 375 -16.76 -7.21 -4.91
N TYR A 376 -17.68 -7.49 -4.00
CA TYR A 376 -18.52 -8.69 -4.10
C TYR A 376 -19.46 -8.66 -5.29
N ILE A 377 -20.23 -7.58 -5.47
CA ILE A 377 -21.21 -7.51 -6.55
C ILE A 377 -20.50 -7.51 -7.92
N PRO A 378 -19.52 -6.62 -8.19
CA PRO A 378 -18.81 -6.60 -9.47
C PRO A 378 -18.08 -7.89 -9.81
N SER A 379 -17.38 -8.51 -8.86
CA SER A 379 -16.42 -9.57 -9.19
C SER A 379 -16.85 -10.98 -8.81
N PHE A 380 -17.73 -11.14 -7.81
CA PHE A 380 -18.00 -12.46 -7.20
C PHE A 380 -19.48 -12.84 -7.15
N SER A 381 -20.39 -11.92 -7.46
CA SER A 381 -21.84 -12.15 -7.39
C SER A 381 -22.35 -12.79 -8.68
N PRO A 382 -23.34 -13.70 -8.59
CA PRO A 382 -24.09 -14.20 -9.76
C PRO A 382 -24.81 -13.09 -10.56
N LEU A 383 -24.90 -11.88 -9.99
CA LEU A 383 -25.50 -10.72 -10.65
C LEU A 383 -24.49 -9.92 -11.49
N SER A 384 -23.19 -10.29 -11.51
CA SER A 384 -22.12 -9.51 -12.15
C SER A 384 -22.46 -9.09 -13.59
N ASP A 385 -22.90 -10.05 -14.42
CA ASP A 385 -23.26 -9.79 -15.82
C ASP A 385 -24.47 -8.85 -15.99
N LYS A 386 -25.29 -8.70 -14.94
CA LYS A 386 -26.51 -7.88 -14.95
C LYS A 386 -26.32 -6.51 -14.32
N ILE A 387 -25.16 -6.23 -13.70
CA ILE A 387 -24.87 -4.97 -13.01
C ILE A 387 -25.11 -3.74 -13.91
N PRO A 388 -24.68 -3.71 -15.19
CA PRO A 388 -24.84 -2.52 -16.03
C PRO A 388 -26.29 -2.04 -16.15
N TYR A 389 -27.26 -2.94 -15.99
CA TYR A 389 -28.69 -2.66 -16.12
C TYR A 389 -29.36 -2.24 -14.81
N ILE A 390 -28.72 -2.43 -13.66
CA ILE A 390 -29.33 -2.21 -12.34
C ILE A 390 -29.13 -0.74 -11.93
N PRO A 391 -30.21 0.04 -11.71
CA PRO A 391 -30.11 1.37 -11.12
C PRO A 391 -29.36 1.31 -9.79
N TYR A 392 -28.53 2.32 -9.52
CA TYR A 392 -27.66 2.46 -8.33
C TYR A 392 -26.28 1.77 -8.43
N MET A 393 -26.05 0.91 -9.44
CA MET A 393 -24.77 0.20 -9.57
C MET A 393 -23.65 0.99 -10.28
N TRP A 394 -23.98 2.09 -10.96
CA TRP A 394 -22.99 2.98 -11.58
C TRP A 394 -22.35 3.91 -10.53
N SER A 395 -21.67 3.31 -9.56
CA SER A 395 -21.24 3.94 -8.30
C SER A 395 -20.23 5.08 -8.46
N MET A 396 -19.57 5.17 -9.63
CA MET A 396 -18.62 6.22 -10.02
C MET A 396 -19.12 7.10 -11.18
N GLY A 397 -20.38 6.95 -11.57
CA GLY A 397 -21.03 7.72 -12.63
C GLY A 397 -20.88 7.09 -14.02
N ILE A 398 -20.84 7.92 -15.07
CA ILE A 398 -20.76 7.51 -16.48
C ILE A 398 -19.40 6.88 -16.79
N GLY A 399 -19.42 5.82 -17.60
CA GLY A 399 -18.25 5.06 -18.06
C GLY A 399 -17.85 3.89 -17.15
N THR A 400 -18.39 3.79 -15.94
CA THR A 400 -18.01 2.77 -14.93
C THR A 400 -18.25 1.32 -15.35
N LEU A 401 -19.34 1.05 -16.07
CA LEU A 401 -19.74 -0.31 -16.43
C LEU A 401 -19.76 -0.53 -17.95
N GLY A 402 -19.15 0.38 -18.71
CA GLY A 402 -19.05 0.33 -20.16
C GLY A 402 -19.55 1.59 -20.88
N PRO A 403 -19.57 1.56 -22.23
CA PRO A 403 -20.02 2.66 -23.08
C PRO A 403 -21.46 3.08 -22.78
N VAL A 404 -21.79 4.34 -23.04
CA VAL A 404 -23.17 4.82 -22.93
C VAL A 404 -23.96 4.29 -24.13
N SER A 405 -24.68 3.19 -23.93
CA SER A 405 -25.52 2.56 -24.94
C SER A 405 -27.01 2.67 -24.62
N GLY A 406 -27.86 2.52 -25.63
CA GLY A 406 -29.31 2.48 -25.43
C GLY A 406 -29.77 1.38 -24.45
N SER A 407 -29.06 0.25 -24.41
CA SER A 407 -29.36 -0.86 -23.49
C SER A 407 -29.03 -0.54 -22.03
N PHE A 408 -28.04 0.32 -21.76
CA PHE A 408 -27.62 0.70 -20.40
C PHE A 408 -28.24 2.00 -19.90
N LEU A 409 -28.88 2.76 -20.78
CA LEU A 409 -29.39 4.10 -20.50
C LEU A 409 -30.37 4.14 -19.31
N ILE A 410 -31.23 3.13 -19.15
CA ILE A 410 -32.15 3.02 -18.01
C ILE A 410 -31.38 2.86 -16.69
N GLY A 411 -30.33 2.03 -16.66
CA GLY A 411 -29.49 1.83 -15.48
C GLY A 411 -28.73 3.11 -15.08
N ILE A 412 -28.19 3.82 -16.08
CA ILE A 412 -27.49 5.10 -15.87
C ILE A 412 -28.45 6.17 -15.31
N ILE A 413 -29.58 6.42 -15.99
CA ILE A 413 -30.55 7.43 -15.55
C ILE A 413 -31.11 7.08 -14.17
N GLY A 414 -31.48 5.81 -13.96
CA GLY A 414 -31.95 5.34 -12.67
C GLY A 414 -30.94 5.59 -11.55
N THR A 415 -29.65 5.36 -11.81
CA THR A 415 -28.58 5.66 -10.84
C THR A 415 -28.53 7.15 -10.47
N TYR A 416 -28.54 8.04 -11.47
CA TYR A 416 -28.52 9.49 -11.21
C TYR A 416 -29.76 9.95 -10.43
N ILE A 417 -30.94 9.42 -10.73
CA ILE A 417 -32.18 9.74 -10.02
C ILE A 417 -32.09 9.28 -8.56
N VAL A 418 -31.69 8.04 -8.31
CA VAL A 418 -31.59 7.49 -6.95
C VAL A 418 -30.59 8.30 -6.12
N TYR A 419 -29.40 8.57 -6.65
CA TYR A 419 -28.39 9.38 -5.94
C TYR A 419 -28.83 10.83 -5.76
N ALA A 420 -29.57 11.42 -6.70
CA ALA A 420 -30.16 12.74 -6.52
C ALA A 420 -31.18 12.76 -5.36
N ILE A 421 -32.09 11.78 -5.30
CA ILE A 421 -33.07 11.66 -4.22
C ILE A 421 -32.34 11.48 -2.87
N LEU A 422 -31.38 10.55 -2.79
CA LEU A 422 -30.62 10.31 -1.57
C LEU A 422 -29.81 11.54 -1.13
N SER A 423 -29.17 12.24 -2.08
CA SER A 423 -28.45 13.48 -1.81
C SER A 423 -29.36 14.62 -1.40
N PHE A 424 -30.59 14.68 -1.93
CA PHE A 424 -31.58 15.66 -1.49
C PHE A 424 -32.02 15.40 -0.04
N LEU A 425 -32.23 14.13 0.34
CA LEU A 425 -32.76 13.75 1.65
C LEU A 425 -31.70 13.72 2.76
N PHE A 426 -30.52 13.17 2.48
CA PHE A 426 -29.46 12.90 3.45
C PHE A 426 -28.16 13.69 3.18
N GLY A 427 -28.16 14.51 2.14
CA GLY A 427 -26.97 15.25 1.70
C GLY A 427 -25.97 14.37 0.98
N SER A 428 -24.84 14.95 0.57
CA SER A 428 -23.76 14.23 -0.14
C SER A 428 -23.07 13.15 0.73
N ARG A 429 -23.53 12.95 1.98
CA ARG A 429 -23.10 11.89 2.89
C ARG A 429 -23.35 10.50 2.33
N ASN A 430 -24.45 10.31 1.59
CA ASN A 430 -24.79 9.00 1.01
C ASN A 430 -23.66 8.52 0.07
N LEU A 431 -23.16 9.39 -0.80
CA LEU A 431 -22.06 9.06 -1.70
C LEU A 431 -20.70 9.24 -1.03
N CYS A 432 -20.35 10.48 -0.69
CA CYS A 432 -18.99 10.89 -0.32
C CYS A 432 -18.59 10.50 1.11
N ALA A 433 -19.45 9.79 1.84
CA ALA A 433 -19.14 9.29 3.16
C ALA A 433 -19.56 7.83 3.40
N VAL A 434 -20.26 7.19 2.45
CA VAL A 434 -20.72 5.79 2.56
C VAL A 434 -20.42 5.00 1.29
N THR A 435 -21.03 5.32 0.13
CA THR A 435 -21.00 4.39 -1.01
C THR A 435 -19.85 4.55 -1.99
N CYS A 436 -19.21 5.72 -2.05
CA CYS A 436 -18.00 5.88 -2.85
C CYS A 436 -16.88 5.03 -2.24
N THR A 437 -15.89 4.61 -3.04
CA THR A 437 -14.69 3.91 -2.57
C THR A 437 -13.75 4.84 -1.80
N ALA A 438 -13.63 6.09 -2.25
CA ALA A 438 -12.69 7.06 -1.70
C ALA A 438 -12.82 7.33 -0.18
N PRO A 439 -14.03 7.42 0.40
CA PRO A 439 -14.24 7.53 1.83
C PRO A 439 -13.51 6.45 2.63
N LEU A 440 -13.44 5.20 2.17
CA LEU A 440 -12.75 4.12 2.88
C LEU A 440 -11.25 4.43 3.01
N MET A 441 -10.63 4.87 1.91
CA MET A 441 -9.19 5.15 1.87
C MET A 441 -8.80 6.38 2.70
N TYR A 442 -9.58 7.45 2.67
CA TYR A 442 -9.24 8.68 3.40
C TYR A 442 -9.54 8.62 4.91
N GLN A 443 -10.38 7.68 5.36
CA GLN A 443 -10.86 7.66 6.75
C GLN A 443 -10.19 6.60 7.63
N GLY A 444 -9.21 5.84 7.14
CA GLY A 444 -8.37 5.02 8.00
C GLY A 444 -7.60 5.87 9.03
N THR A 445 -7.17 5.28 10.15
CA THR A 445 -6.43 5.99 11.21
C THR A 445 -5.24 6.81 10.69
N PHE A 446 -4.31 6.16 9.97
CA PHE A 446 -3.13 6.83 9.40
C PHE A 446 -3.53 7.94 8.42
N TYR A 447 -4.36 7.65 7.42
CA TYR A 447 -4.76 8.61 6.39
C TYR A 447 -5.58 9.79 6.95
N ASP A 448 -6.42 9.56 7.96
CA ASP A 448 -7.16 10.62 8.63
C ASP A 448 -6.23 11.67 9.26
N SER A 449 -5.10 11.24 9.81
CA SER A 449 -4.13 12.14 10.44
C SER A 449 -3.52 13.14 9.43
N LEU A 450 -3.52 12.79 8.14
CA LEU A 450 -3.03 13.63 7.04
C LEU A 450 -3.92 14.84 6.78
N LYS A 451 -5.12 14.95 7.36
CA LYS A 451 -5.95 16.18 7.27
C LYS A 451 -5.25 17.42 7.83
N THR A 452 -4.17 17.25 8.58
CA THR A 452 -3.24 18.34 8.95
C THR A 452 -2.72 19.08 7.71
N TYR A 453 -2.49 18.38 6.59
CA TYR A 453 -2.04 18.95 5.32
C TYR A 453 -3.02 19.89 4.65
N ASN A 454 -4.32 19.81 4.97
CA ASN A 454 -5.29 20.84 4.54
C ASN A 454 -4.87 22.23 5.02
N ARG A 455 -4.19 22.31 6.18
CA ARG A 455 -3.79 23.57 6.82
C ARG A 455 -2.32 23.91 6.68
N THR A 456 -1.46 22.94 6.41
CA THR A 456 -0.01 23.17 6.29
C THR A 456 0.46 23.32 4.85
N SER A 457 -0.12 22.56 3.91
CA SER A 457 0.26 22.59 2.49
C SER A 457 -0.15 23.90 1.80
N LYS A 458 0.59 24.29 0.75
CA LYS A 458 0.32 25.54 -0.01
C LYS A 458 -1.04 25.50 -0.72
N LEU A 459 -1.38 24.36 -1.34
CA LEU A 459 -2.64 24.18 -2.06
C LEU A 459 -3.81 23.99 -1.10
N GLY A 460 -3.66 23.14 -0.07
CA GLY A 460 -4.71 22.92 0.93
C GLY A 460 -5.16 24.22 1.61
N LYS A 461 -4.22 25.13 1.92
CA LYS A 461 -4.54 26.44 2.52
C LYS A 461 -5.51 27.28 1.68
N LYS A 462 -5.45 27.17 0.34
CA LYS A 462 -6.35 27.90 -0.56
C LYS A 462 -7.79 27.36 -0.53
N LEU A 463 -8.00 26.19 0.07
CA LEU A 463 -9.28 25.48 0.09
C LEU A 463 -10.01 25.53 1.44
N LEU A 464 -9.45 26.22 2.46
CA LEU A 464 -9.83 26.18 3.89
C LEU A 464 -11.20 26.77 4.31
N THR A 465 -12.13 27.02 3.39
CA THR A 465 -13.41 27.66 3.71
C THR A 465 -14.59 26.95 3.06
N SER A 466 -15.78 27.16 3.62
CA SER A 466 -17.06 26.67 3.08
C SER A 466 -17.38 27.19 1.68
N LYS A 467 -16.75 28.29 1.25
CA LYS A 467 -16.91 28.87 -0.08
C LYS A 467 -16.00 28.19 -1.07
N MET A 468 -16.54 27.91 -2.26
CA MET A 468 -15.76 27.39 -3.38
C MET A 468 -15.08 28.55 -4.10
N GLY A 469 -13.75 28.55 -4.11
CA GLY A 469 -12.95 29.52 -4.85
C GLY A 469 -13.12 29.36 -6.36
N ASN A 470 -12.60 30.33 -7.12
CA ASN A 470 -12.78 30.35 -8.59
C ASN A 470 -12.14 29.14 -9.27
N MET A 471 -10.92 28.76 -8.86
CA MET A 471 -10.18 27.66 -9.51
C MET A 471 -10.88 26.29 -9.38
N PRO A 472 -11.28 25.80 -8.18
CA PRO A 472 -12.04 24.57 -8.08
C PRO A 472 -13.40 24.60 -8.80
N ARG A 473 -14.03 25.79 -8.87
CA ARG A 473 -15.29 25.97 -9.60
C ARG A 473 -15.12 25.79 -11.10
N VAL A 474 -14.07 26.38 -11.68
CA VAL A 474 -13.76 26.25 -13.10
C VAL A 474 -13.44 24.79 -13.44
N ILE A 475 -12.64 24.12 -12.61
CA ILE A 475 -12.32 22.69 -12.78
C ILE A 475 -13.60 21.85 -12.74
N ALA A 476 -14.47 22.05 -11.75
CA ALA A 476 -15.72 21.31 -11.63
C ALA A 476 -16.64 21.46 -12.85
N ILE A 477 -16.77 22.69 -13.38
CA ILE A 477 -17.59 22.94 -14.57
C ILE A 477 -16.94 22.31 -15.81
N MET A 478 -15.62 22.45 -15.97
CA MET A 478 -14.87 21.87 -17.09
C MET A 478 -15.03 20.34 -17.11
N VAL A 479 -14.71 19.66 -16.00
CA VAL A 479 -14.79 18.19 -15.91
C VAL A 479 -16.23 17.73 -16.15
N SER A 480 -17.23 18.35 -15.51
CA SER A 480 -18.63 17.96 -15.70
C SER A 480 -19.10 18.16 -17.15
N SER A 481 -18.61 19.21 -17.82
CA SER A 481 -18.92 19.46 -19.24
C SER A 481 -18.27 18.42 -20.15
N ILE A 482 -17.01 18.05 -19.87
CA ILE A 482 -16.30 17.01 -20.63
C ILE A 482 -17.03 15.66 -20.51
N VAL A 483 -17.46 15.27 -19.31
CA VAL A 483 -18.25 14.04 -19.12
C VAL A 483 -19.53 14.07 -19.92
N LEU A 484 -20.27 15.17 -19.85
CA LEU A 484 -21.54 15.29 -20.53
C LEU A 484 -21.38 15.20 -22.05
N ILE A 485 -20.41 15.92 -22.61
CA ILE A 485 -20.09 15.87 -24.04
C ILE A 485 -19.67 14.45 -24.44
N SER A 486 -18.82 13.82 -23.65
CA SER A 486 -18.33 12.45 -23.92
C SER A 486 -19.45 11.42 -23.83
N ALA A 487 -20.39 11.58 -22.90
CA ALA A 487 -21.57 10.73 -22.78
C ALA A 487 -22.49 10.85 -24.00
N ILE A 488 -22.67 12.07 -24.52
CA ILE A 488 -23.45 12.30 -25.75
C ILE A 488 -22.74 11.66 -26.96
N ILE A 489 -21.43 11.85 -27.08
CA ILE A 489 -20.62 11.23 -28.16
C ILE A 489 -20.70 9.70 -28.09
N SER A 490 -20.47 9.11 -26.91
CA SER A 490 -20.56 7.66 -26.70
C SER A 490 -21.95 7.12 -27.05
N TYR A 491 -23.02 7.83 -26.64
CA TYR A 491 -24.38 7.46 -27.02
C TYR A 491 -24.61 7.48 -28.54
N LEU A 492 -24.20 8.55 -29.22
CA LEU A 492 -24.32 8.64 -30.68
C LEU A 492 -23.47 7.60 -31.41
N ASN A 493 -22.29 7.25 -30.86
CA ASN A 493 -21.44 6.17 -31.37
C ASN A 493 -22.16 4.82 -31.26
N SER A 494 -22.77 4.55 -30.10
CA SER A 494 -23.55 3.32 -29.87
C SER A 494 -24.75 3.14 -30.80
N GLN A 495 -25.33 4.25 -31.27
CA GLN A 495 -26.45 4.26 -32.21
C GLN A 495 -26.01 4.20 -33.69
N GLY A 496 -24.69 4.19 -33.95
CA GLY A 496 -24.14 4.20 -35.31
C GLY A 496 -24.33 5.52 -36.06
N VAL A 497 -24.62 6.62 -35.36
CA VAL A 497 -24.79 7.95 -35.97
C VAL A 497 -23.43 8.60 -36.26
N ILE A 498 -22.46 8.36 -35.38
CA ILE A 498 -21.07 8.80 -35.52
C ILE A 498 -20.15 7.60 -35.27
N HIS A 499 -18.90 7.67 -35.74
CA HIS A 499 -17.85 6.70 -35.44
C HIS A 499 -16.67 7.45 -34.80
N PHE A 500 -16.75 7.68 -33.49
CA PHE A 500 -15.71 8.39 -32.75
C PHE A 500 -15.19 7.53 -31.60
N GLU A 501 -14.00 6.98 -31.81
CA GLU A 501 -13.26 6.16 -30.86
C GLU A 501 -11.81 6.59 -30.83
N ILE A 502 -11.17 6.51 -29.66
CA ILE A 502 -9.75 6.82 -29.50
C ILE A 502 -9.03 5.49 -29.34
N PHE A 503 -8.18 5.12 -30.31
CA PHE A 503 -7.51 3.82 -30.36
C PHE A 503 -8.47 2.64 -30.14
N ASN A 504 -9.60 2.62 -30.85
CA ASN A 504 -10.68 1.61 -30.73
C ASN A 504 -11.31 1.50 -29.33
N THR A 505 -11.19 2.55 -28.50
CA THR A 505 -11.82 2.62 -27.19
C THR A 505 -12.89 3.70 -27.18
N ASP A 506 -14.05 3.38 -26.61
CA ASP A 506 -15.13 4.35 -26.39
C ASP A 506 -14.67 5.46 -25.44
N ILE A 507 -15.03 6.71 -25.77
CA ILE A 507 -14.57 7.89 -25.04
C ILE A 507 -14.99 7.90 -23.55
N THR A 508 -16.16 7.35 -23.20
CA THR A 508 -16.62 7.33 -21.80
C THR A 508 -15.89 6.30 -20.96
N VAL A 509 -15.57 5.14 -21.55
CA VAL A 509 -14.74 4.12 -20.91
C VAL A 509 -13.33 4.66 -20.70
N LEU A 510 -12.75 5.30 -21.72
CA LEU A 510 -11.41 5.90 -21.63
C LEU A 510 -11.34 6.98 -20.54
N ILE A 511 -12.35 7.86 -20.46
CA ILE A 511 -12.39 8.90 -19.43
C ILE A 511 -12.52 8.27 -18.04
N TYR A 512 -13.37 7.27 -17.87
CA TYR A 512 -13.50 6.55 -16.61
C TYR A 512 -12.15 5.95 -16.19
N PHE A 513 -11.50 5.23 -17.10
CA PHE A 513 -10.21 4.58 -16.87
C PHE A 513 -9.13 5.58 -16.44
N ILE A 514 -8.94 6.66 -17.20
CA ILE A 514 -7.95 7.69 -16.86
C ILE A 514 -8.31 8.36 -15.53
N TRP A 515 -9.58 8.63 -15.28
CA TRP A 515 -9.96 9.46 -14.14
C TRP A 515 -10.09 8.74 -12.81
N PHE A 516 -10.66 7.54 -12.81
CA PHE A 516 -10.92 6.76 -11.61
C PHE A 516 -9.85 5.71 -11.37
N ASP A 517 -9.37 5.03 -12.43
CA ASP A 517 -8.38 3.97 -12.25
C ASP A 517 -6.95 4.52 -12.14
N ILE A 518 -6.69 5.76 -12.58
CA ILE A 518 -5.34 6.35 -12.52
C ILE A 518 -5.30 7.65 -11.72
N LEU A 519 -5.94 8.70 -12.23
CA LEU A 519 -5.77 10.05 -11.69
C LEU A 519 -6.32 10.17 -10.26
N TRP A 520 -7.34 9.38 -9.90
CA TRP A 520 -7.82 9.33 -8.53
C TRP A 520 -6.75 8.83 -7.55
N TYR A 521 -6.03 7.76 -7.88
CA TYR A 521 -4.93 7.25 -7.05
C TYR A 521 -3.76 8.22 -7.00
N PHE A 522 -3.45 8.90 -8.11
CA PHE A 522 -2.46 9.98 -8.10
C PHE A 522 -2.84 11.09 -7.11
N LEU A 523 -4.11 11.50 -7.08
CA LEU A 523 -4.62 12.49 -6.11
C LEU A 523 -4.58 11.94 -4.67
N PHE A 524 -4.80 10.64 -4.47
CA PHE A 524 -4.69 9.98 -3.18
C PHE A 524 -3.25 10.01 -2.65
N ILE A 525 -2.27 9.60 -3.46
CA ILE A 525 -0.85 9.63 -3.09
C ILE A 525 -0.38 11.07 -2.86
N ALA A 526 -0.89 12.03 -3.64
CA ALA A 526 -0.57 13.45 -3.52
C ALA A 526 -1.25 14.17 -2.33
N THR A 527 -1.94 13.45 -1.44
CA THR A 527 -2.58 14.00 -0.22
C THR A 527 -1.67 14.92 0.61
N PRO A 528 -0.36 14.63 0.82
CA PRO A 528 0.53 15.51 1.57
C PRO A 528 0.69 16.92 0.96
N TYR A 529 0.42 17.07 -0.34
CA TYR A 529 0.53 18.34 -1.07
C TYR A 529 -0.83 19.00 -1.33
N LEU A 530 -1.87 18.20 -1.59
CA LEU A 530 -3.20 18.67 -1.96
C LEU A 530 -4.15 18.82 -0.76
N GLY A 531 -3.92 18.05 0.31
CA GLY A 531 -4.88 17.83 1.37
C GLY A 531 -5.74 16.58 1.15
N THR A 532 -6.49 16.19 2.19
CA THR A 532 -7.40 15.03 2.16
C THR A 532 -8.67 15.38 1.37
N PHE A 533 -9.32 14.37 0.78
CA PHE A 533 -10.49 14.58 -0.09
C PHE A 533 -10.23 15.59 -1.22
N ALA A 534 -9.02 15.55 -1.79
CA ALA A 534 -8.62 16.38 -2.92
C ALA A 534 -9.60 16.24 -4.09
N CYS A 535 -10.07 15.03 -4.39
CA CYS A 535 -11.02 14.74 -5.46
C CYS A 535 -12.25 15.66 -5.47
N ILE A 536 -12.77 16.00 -4.29
CA ILE A 536 -13.95 16.87 -4.14
C ILE A 536 -13.53 18.33 -3.97
N THR A 537 -12.52 18.59 -3.15
CA THR A 537 -12.12 19.96 -2.80
C THR A 537 -11.48 20.73 -3.97
N THR A 538 -10.89 20.02 -4.93
CA THR A 538 -10.39 20.58 -6.20
C THR A 538 -11.45 20.66 -7.30
N GLY A 539 -12.62 20.04 -7.10
CA GLY A 539 -13.69 19.98 -8.11
C GLY A 539 -13.48 18.92 -9.20
N TYR A 540 -12.45 18.08 -9.07
CA TYR A 540 -12.11 17.07 -10.07
C TYR A 540 -13.13 15.92 -10.18
N CYS A 541 -13.71 15.47 -9.06
CA CYS A 541 -14.68 14.39 -9.05
C CYS A 541 -16.07 14.92 -9.44
N TYR A 542 -16.43 14.79 -10.72
CA TYR A 542 -17.73 15.23 -11.23
C TYR A 542 -18.90 14.53 -10.50
N TRP A 543 -18.75 13.26 -10.14
CA TRP A 543 -19.78 12.49 -9.45
C TRP A 543 -20.04 13.02 -8.03
N GLY A 544 -18.97 13.40 -7.32
CA GLY A 544 -19.05 14.11 -6.05
C GLY A 544 -19.66 15.50 -6.19
N VAL A 545 -19.27 16.26 -7.22
CA VAL A 545 -19.80 17.60 -7.54
C VAL A 545 -21.31 17.55 -7.79
N PHE A 546 -21.80 16.58 -8.57
CA PHE A 546 -23.23 16.37 -8.80
C PHE A 546 -24.00 16.17 -7.49
N ASN A 547 -23.54 15.23 -6.66
CA ASN A 547 -24.18 14.94 -5.38
C ASN A 547 -24.12 16.12 -4.40
N GLN A 548 -23.03 16.89 -4.42
CA GLN A 548 -22.90 18.13 -3.64
C GLN A 548 -23.83 19.24 -4.12
N ALA A 549 -24.02 19.38 -5.43
CA ALA A 549 -24.95 20.35 -6.00
C ALA A 549 -26.37 20.04 -5.53
N VAL A 550 -26.81 18.78 -5.63
CA VAL A 550 -28.15 18.37 -5.17
C VAL A 550 -28.28 18.53 -3.64
N SER A 551 -27.28 18.11 -2.87
CA SER A 551 -27.21 18.28 -1.42
C SER A 551 -27.28 19.74 -0.98
N SER A 552 -26.69 20.66 -1.75
CA SER A 552 -26.74 22.10 -1.46
C SER A 552 -28.15 22.69 -1.53
N ILE A 553 -29.04 22.05 -2.29
CA ILE A 553 -30.47 22.39 -2.40
C ILE A 553 -31.32 21.58 -1.40
N GLY A 554 -30.89 20.36 -1.08
CA GLY A 554 -31.60 19.40 -0.23
C GLY A 554 -31.79 19.78 1.25
N LEU A 555 -32.33 18.85 2.03
CA LEU A 555 -32.68 19.04 3.44
C LEU A 555 -31.47 19.03 4.38
N PHE A 556 -30.37 18.42 3.95
CA PHE A 556 -29.21 18.17 4.79
C PHE A 556 -28.47 19.45 5.20
N ARG A 557 -28.19 19.56 6.50
CA ARG A 557 -27.38 20.61 7.12
C ARG A 557 -26.89 20.16 8.49
N LEU A 558 -25.83 20.79 8.98
CA LEU A 558 -25.42 20.63 10.37
C LEU A 558 -26.11 21.71 11.20
N LYS A 559 -26.70 21.33 12.33
CA LYS A 559 -27.32 22.28 13.28
C LYS A 559 -26.61 22.22 14.61
N VAL A 560 -26.72 23.30 15.39
CA VAL A 560 -26.29 23.33 16.78
C VAL A 560 -27.47 23.37 17.74
N LYS A 561 -27.33 22.76 18.92
CA LYS A 561 -28.34 22.81 19.98
C LYS A 561 -28.43 24.20 20.59
N ASP A 562 -27.28 24.82 20.90
CA ASP A 562 -27.18 26.18 21.40
C ASP A 562 -26.01 26.97 20.73
N PRO A 563 -26.29 28.05 19.98
CA PRO A 563 -25.26 28.93 19.43
C PRO A 563 -24.31 29.54 20.46
N LYS A 564 -24.76 29.79 21.70
CA LYS A 564 -23.92 30.41 22.76
C LYS A 564 -22.77 29.51 23.18
N VAL A 565 -22.97 28.19 23.17
CA VAL A 565 -21.89 27.21 23.40
C VAL A 565 -20.78 27.36 22.35
N CYS A 566 -21.13 27.63 21.10
CA CYS A 566 -20.14 27.89 20.04
C CYS A 566 -19.40 29.23 20.22
N VAL A 567 -20.03 30.24 20.81
CA VAL A 567 -19.35 31.50 21.17
C VAL A 567 -18.32 31.25 22.25
N ASN A 568 -18.66 30.46 23.27
CA ASN A 568 -17.79 30.20 24.43
C ASN A 568 -16.72 29.11 24.19
N CYS A 569 -16.81 28.35 23.11
CA CYS A 569 -15.86 27.28 22.79
C CYS A 569 -14.45 27.83 22.46
N LYS A 570 -13.44 27.40 23.22
CA LYS A 570 -12.04 27.85 23.07
C LYS A 570 -11.22 27.03 22.07
N THR A 571 -11.47 25.72 21.96
CA THR A 571 -10.58 24.78 21.26
C THR A 571 -10.85 24.67 19.75
N VAL A 572 -12.11 24.85 19.35
CA VAL A 572 -12.59 24.78 17.95
C VAL A 572 -12.15 23.49 17.23
N ASP A 573 -12.23 22.37 17.95
CA ASP A 573 -11.75 21.07 17.46
C ASP A 573 -12.52 20.58 16.23
N CYS A 574 -13.81 20.96 16.10
CA CYS A 574 -14.64 20.65 14.94
C CYS A 574 -14.06 21.15 13.60
N ALA A 575 -13.39 22.30 13.59
CA ALA A 575 -12.73 22.84 12.39
C ALA A 575 -11.45 22.07 12.05
N LYS A 576 -10.69 21.65 13.07
CA LYS A 576 -9.45 20.87 12.90
C LYS A 576 -9.73 19.43 12.46
N ALA A 577 -10.88 18.89 12.88
CA ALA A 577 -11.34 17.57 12.52
C ALA A 577 -11.97 17.50 11.11
N CYS A 578 -12.28 18.63 10.47
CA CYS A 578 -12.94 18.61 9.16
C CYS A 578 -11.97 18.12 8.05
N PRO A 579 -12.23 16.96 7.41
CA PRO A 579 -11.31 16.39 6.43
C PRO A 579 -11.36 17.10 5.07
N VAL A 580 -12.38 17.92 4.83
CA VAL A 580 -12.48 18.81 3.65
C VAL A 580 -12.06 20.26 3.97
N GLY A 581 -11.49 20.50 5.15
CA GLY A 581 -10.86 21.77 5.50
C GLY A 581 -11.81 22.94 5.75
N ILE A 582 -13.07 22.72 6.11
CA ILE A 582 -14.04 23.80 6.37
C ILE A 582 -13.79 24.43 7.75
N THR A 583 -13.01 25.50 7.79
CA THR A 583 -12.62 26.15 9.06
C THR A 583 -13.62 27.20 9.56
N ASP A 584 -14.44 27.77 8.69
CA ASP A 584 -15.40 28.84 8.98
C ASP A 584 -16.75 28.34 9.53
N MET A 585 -16.90 27.02 9.72
CA MET A 585 -18.14 26.38 10.19
C MET A 585 -18.67 26.99 11.50
N ARG A 586 -17.77 27.33 12.44
CA ARG A 586 -18.11 27.96 13.71
C ARG A 586 -18.84 29.30 13.52
N ALA A 587 -18.41 30.12 12.56
CA ALA A 587 -19.01 31.42 12.32
C ALA A 587 -20.47 31.28 11.83
N TRP A 588 -20.76 30.24 11.05
CA TRP A 588 -22.11 29.92 10.61
C TRP A 588 -23.01 29.47 11.77
N PHE A 589 -22.52 28.59 12.63
CA PHE A 589 -23.26 28.17 13.82
C PHE A 589 -23.61 29.33 14.74
N ILE A 590 -22.69 30.27 14.96
CA ILE A 590 -22.94 31.44 15.80
C ILE A 590 -23.99 32.37 15.17
N ARG A 591 -23.93 32.59 13.85
CA ARG A 591 -24.80 33.55 13.16
C ARG A 591 -26.21 33.01 12.87
N ARG A 592 -26.32 31.73 12.50
CA ARG A 592 -27.56 31.15 11.99
C ARG A 592 -28.07 29.94 12.78
N GLY A 593 -27.28 29.41 13.72
CA GLY A 593 -27.59 28.12 14.38
C GLY A 593 -27.44 26.90 13.47
N GLU A 594 -27.09 27.09 12.19
CA GLU A 594 -26.96 26.04 11.20
C GLU A 594 -25.83 26.31 10.20
N PHE A 595 -25.30 25.24 9.63
CA PHE A 595 -24.25 25.24 8.62
C PHE A 595 -24.63 24.35 7.45
N LYS A 596 -24.60 24.94 6.25
CA LYS A 596 -24.78 24.25 4.98
C LYS A 596 -23.74 24.75 4.00
N SER A 597 -23.06 23.83 3.32
CA SER A 597 -22.01 24.18 2.36
C SER A 597 -21.94 23.11 1.27
N PHE A 598 -21.67 23.56 0.05
CA PHE A 598 -21.38 22.71 -1.09
C PHE A 598 -20.23 21.72 -0.80
N LYS A 599 -19.19 22.16 -0.09
CA LYS A 599 -18.02 21.31 0.23
C LYS A 599 -18.29 20.29 1.35
N CYS A 600 -19.39 20.40 2.09
CA CYS A 600 -19.65 19.54 3.23
C CYS A 600 -20.03 18.13 2.76
N VAL A 601 -19.15 17.16 2.99
CA VAL A 601 -19.38 15.75 2.62
C VAL A 601 -20.12 14.92 3.68
N GLY A 602 -20.49 15.53 4.82
CA GLY A 602 -21.31 14.87 5.83
C GLY A 602 -20.65 13.70 6.58
N ILE A 603 -19.31 13.65 6.65
CA ILE A 603 -18.55 12.60 7.35
C ILE A 603 -18.83 12.53 8.86
N GLY A 604 -19.08 13.67 9.51
CA GLY A 604 -19.43 13.70 10.93
C GLY A 604 -18.28 13.83 11.92
N GLU A 605 -17.04 13.95 11.48
CA GLU A 605 -15.91 14.15 12.41
C GLU A 605 -16.00 15.45 13.19
N CYS A 606 -16.63 16.49 12.63
CA CYS A 606 -16.92 17.72 13.36
C CYS A 606 -17.95 17.52 14.48
N VAL A 607 -18.89 16.59 14.31
CA VAL A 607 -19.88 16.19 15.33
C VAL A 607 -19.17 15.41 16.44
N ASP A 608 -18.38 14.41 16.07
CA ASP A 608 -17.64 13.56 17.02
C ASP A 608 -16.58 14.34 17.82
N ALA A 609 -15.88 15.28 17.17
CA ALA A 609 -14.86 16.09 17.81
C ALA A 609 -15.41 17.25 18.66
N CYS A 610 -16.73 17.50 18.66
CA CYS A 610 -17.31 18.58 19.44
C CYS A 610 -17.24 18.24 20.95
N PRO A 611 -16.48 19.00 21.78
CA PRO A 611 -16.32 18.67 23.19
C PRO A 611 -17.61 18.84 24.02
N TYR A 612 -18.60 19.56 23.47
CA TYR A 612 -19.86 19.86 24.15
C TYR A 612 -21.07 19.11 23.57
N ASP A 613 -20.86 18.17 22.64
CA ASP A 613 -21.95 17.47 21.93
C ASP A 613 -23.03 18.43 21.38
N ASN A 614 -22.58 19.57 20.86
CA ASN A 614 -23.49 20.66 20.47
C ASN A 614 -23.92 20.58 19.00
N ILE A 615 -23.15 19.89 18.15
CA ILE A 615 -23.40 19.80 16.70
C ILE A 615 -24.14 18.48 16.42
N TYR A 616 -25.18 18.52 15.60
CA TYR A 616 -25.88 17.31 15.15
C TYR A 616 -26.26 17.40 13.67
N PHE A 617 -26.56 16.25 13.07
CA PHE A 617 -27.03 16.17 11.68
C PHE A 617 -28.52 16.51 11.61
N TYR A 618 -28.90 17.41 10.72
CA TYR A 618 -30.29 17.66 10.36
C TYR A 618 -30.53 17.18 8.93
N ASP A 619 -31.47 16.26 8.76
CA ASP A 619 -31.81 15.60 7.50
C ASP A 619 -33.32 15.29 7.43
N VAL A 620 -33.74 14.48 6.45
CA VAL A 620 -35.15 14.08 6.28
C VAL A 620 -35.78 13.53 7.56
N ARG A 621 -35.04 12.80 8.41
CA ARG A 621 -35.60 12.20 9.63
C ARG A 621 -36.08 13.28 10.60
N HIS A 622 -35.29 14.34 10.74
CA HIS A 622 -35.60 15.48 11.58
C HIS A 622 -36.73 16.32 10.99
N TRP A 623 -36.70 16.52 9.67
CA TRP A 623 -37.76 17.25 8.98
C TRP A 623 -39.12 16.55 9.10
N LEU A 624 -39.15 15.22 8.94
CA LEU A 624 -40.36 14.41 9.13
C LEU A 624 -40.85 14.52 10.57
N LYS A 625 -39.94 14.40 11.55
CA LYS A 625 -40.29 14.55 12.97
C LYS A 625 -40.92 15.90 13.27
N GLU A 626 -40.35 17.00 12.76
CA GLU A 626 -40.91 18.35 12.97
C GLU A 626 -42.26 18.57 12.28
N LYS A 627 -42.57 17.79 11.24
CA LYS A 627 -43.82 17.89 10.47
C LYS A 627 -44.94 16.99 10.98
N PHE A 628 -44.62 15.82 11.51
CA PHE A 628 -45.58 14.77 11.88
C PHE A 628 -45.68 14.51 13.39
N ASP A 629 -44.70 14.91 14.21
CA ASP A 629 -44.81 14.87 15.69
C ASP A 629 -45.31 16.22 16.26
N LYS A 630 -46.08 16.98 15.48
CA LYS A 630 -46.95 18.07 15.96
C LYS A 630 -48.39 17.62 15.87
#